data_AF-A0A8T4LPG7-F1
#
_entry.id   AF-A0A8T4LPG7-F1
#
_cell.length_a   1.000
_cell.length_b   1.000
_cell.length_c   1.000
_cell.angle_alpha   90.00
_cell.angle_beta   90.00
_cell.angle_gamma   90.00
#
_symmetry.space_group_name_H-M   'P 1'
#
loop_
_entity.id
_entity.type
_entity.pdbx_description
1 polymer ?
#
loop_
_entity_poly.entity_id
_entity_poly.type
_entity_poly.pdbx_seq_one_letter_code
_entity_poly.pdbx_strand_id
1 'polypeptide(L)'
;MGEETVIITNRELVDYTLLTRKKNENEFRHGFLLRNGAKEDDFHVRALGDLVGEIEAKLKPIREKLEVVDLVAIVPRRKEIEGITSEINSHSKAELDEAITKKAGDVYGKMKQRAALTRGNFDRREDIARLTVLANSLPRSDCEALCRMVESSEGEAVDVGTLSEGKRKEISLLAARLGCRLNVDGTRLVRVELQKEGAETERTIVGRGSVWVANEKLAEFDENEKKIGLFGRQMQERTAQRQVRTFEGEEQKAFDELQRQYIVALDTRGAFIESGEERVVMARRGDGIPRLL
;
A
#
# COMPACT_ATOMS: atom_id res chain seq x y z
N MET A 1 0.64 -21.04 -43.25
CA MET A 1 0.04 -21.12 -41.90
C MET A 1 -0.45 -19.72 -41.59
N GLY A 2 -1.75 -19.51 -41.42
CA GLY A 2 -2.28 -18.17 -41.10
C GLY A 2 -1.78 -17.75 -39.72
N GLU A 3 -1.31 -16.52 -39.57
CA GLU A 3 -0.98 -15.95 -38.27
C GLU A 3 -2.25 -15.94 -37.42
N GLU A 4 -2.38 -16.92 -36.53
CA GLU A 4 -3.49 -16.98 -35.58
C GLU A 4 -3.29 -15.83 -34.59
N THR A 5 -4.10 -14.78 -34.74
CA THR A 5 -4.03 -13.59 -33.88
C THR A 5 -4.62 -13.94 -32.52
N VAL A 6 -3.77 -14.11 -31.51
CA VAL A 6 -4.21 -14.33 -30.12
C VAL A 6 -4.47 -12.98 -29.46
N ILE A 7 -5.71 -12.77 -29.00
CA ILE A 7 -6.12 -11.55 -28.29
C ILE A 7 -6.24 -11.88 -26.79
N ILE A 8 -5.50 -11.14 -25.97
CA ILE A 8 -5.59 -11.16 -24.50
C ILE A 8 -6.17 -9.82 -24.03
N THR A 9 -7.19 -9.90 -23.19
CA THR A 9 -7.89 -8.73 -22.63
C THR A 9 -7.52 -8.50 -21.16
N ASN A 10 -7.70 -7.25 -20.70
CA ASN A 10 -7.58 -6.91 -19.27
C ASN A 10 -8.47 -7.79 -18.39
N ARG A 11 -9.66 -8.13 -18.88
CA ARG A 11 -10.61 -8.99 -18.16
C ARG A 11 -10.05 -10.40 -17.97
N GLU A 12 -9.45 -10.97 -19.00
CA GLU A 12 -8.84 -12.31 -18.90
C GLU A 12 -7.68 -12.35 -17.90
N LEU A 13 -6.85 -11.29 -17.82
CA LEU A 13 -5.78 -11.20 -16.81
C LEU A 13 -6.34 -11.08 -15.37
N VAL A 14 -7.42 -10.31 -15.20
CA VAL A 14 -8.12 -10.19 -13.91
C VAL A 14 -8.77 -11.52 -13.53
N ASP A 15 -9.48 -12.14 -14.45
CA ASP A 15 -10.15 -13.43 -14.26
C ASP A 15 -9.12 -14.52 -13.95
N TYR A 16 -7.99 -14.54 -14.65
CA TYR A 16 -6.87 -15.43 -14.35
C TYR A 16 -6.39 -15.29 -12.90
N THR A 17 -6.18 -14.06 -12.44
CA THR A 17 -5.73 -13.76 -11.07
C THR A 17 -6.78 -14.18 -10.04
N LEU A 18 -8.06 -13.87 -10.29
CA LEU A 18 -9.17 -14.21 -9.41
C LEU A 18 -9.38 -15.73 -9.29
N LEU A 19 -9.44 -16.41 -10.43
CA LEU A 19 -9.68 -17.84 -10.51
C LEU A 19 -8.49 -18.62 -9.95
N THR A 20 -7.25 -18.21 -10.21
CA THR A 20 -6.06 -18.86 -9.62
C THR A 20 -6.06 -18.73 -8.10
N ARG A 21 -6.40 -17.56 -7.53
CA ARG A 21 -6.52 -17.41 -6.08
C ARG A 21 -7.62 -18.30 -5.51
N LYS A 22 -8.80 -18.32 -6.13
CA LYS A 22 -9.94 -19.16 -5.70
C LYS A 22 -9.59 -20.64 -5.79
N LYS A 23 -8.89 -21.06 -6.85
CA LYS A 23 -8.41 -22.44 -7.01
C LYS A 23 -7.51 -22.82 -5.84
N ASN A 24 -6.45 -22.06 -5.60
CA ASN A 24 -5.49 -22.33 -4.53
C ASN A 24 -6.16 -22.37 -3.14
N GLU A 25 -7.13 -21.49 -2.89
CA GLU A 25 -7.88 -21.47 -1.64
C GLU A 25 -8.75 -22.73 -1.46
N ASN A 26 -9.46 -23.17 -2.51
CA ASN A 26 -10.28 -24.37 -2.43
C ASN A 26 -9.44 -25.66 -2.39
N GLU A 27 -8.31 -25.71 -3.10
CA GLU A 27 -7.34 -26.80 -3.00
C GLU A 27 -6.76 -26.90 -1.59
N PHE A 28 -6.44 -25.75 -0.97
CA PHE A 28 -5.99 -25.73 0.42
C PHE A 28 -7.06 -26.26 1.37
N ARG A 29 -8.32 -25.80 1.24
CA ARG A 29 -9.45 -26.28 2.05
C ARG A 29 -9.69 -27.77 1.87
N HIS A 30 -9.67 -28.25 0.62
CA HIS A 30 -9.80 -29.66 0.27
C HIS A 30 -8.71 -30.50 0.96
N GLY A 31 -7.44 -30.13 0.76
CA GLY A 31 -6.31 -30.81 1.39
C GLY A 31 -6.31 -30.70 2.92
N PHE A 32 -6.82 -29.61 3.49
CA PHE A 32 -6.96 -29.44 4.93
C PHE A 32 -7.97 -30.42 5.52
N LEU A 33 -9.14 -30.59 4.89
CA LEU A 33 -10.15 -31.55 5.36
C LEU A 33 -9.60 -32.98 5.35
N LEU A 34 -8.97 -33.40 4.24
CA LEU A 34 -8.37 -34.73 4.12
C LEU A 34 -7.31 -35.01 5.20
N ARG A 35 -6.43 -34.03 5.48
CA ARG A 35 -5.42 -34.16 6.53
C ARG A 35 -6.00 -34.25 7.94
N ASN A 36 -7.20 -33.73 8.17
CA ASN A 36 -7.89 -33.77 9.45
C ASN A 36 -8.89 -34.94 9.55
N GLY A 37 -8.75 -35.96 8.70
CA GLY A 37 -9.50 -37.20 8.81
C GLY A 37 -10.85 -37.21 8.09
N ALA A 38 -11.16 -36.19 7.29
CA ALA A 38 -12.27 -36.28 6.34
C ALA A 38 -11.94 -37.31 5.26
N LYS A 39 -12.94 -38.04 4.79
CA LYS A 39 -12.81 -39.04 3.73
C LYS A 39 -13.06 -38.41 2.37
N GLU A 40 -12.50 -38.99 1.31
CA GLU A 40 -12.71 -38.50 -0.07
C GLU A 40 -14.18 -38.55 -0.52
N ASP A 41 -14.98 -39.44 0.08
CA ASP A 41 -16.40 -39.57 -0.20
C ASP A 41 -17.29 -38.61 0.62
N ASP A 42 -16.72 -37.87 1.57
CA ASP A 42 -17.47 -36.88 2.33
C ASP A 42 -18.01 -35.78 1.40
N PHE A 43 -19.28 -35.43 1.57
CA PHE A 43 -19.98 -34.45 0.74
C PHE A 43 -19.21 -33.13 0.59
N HIS A 44 -18.65 -32.61 1.69
CA HIS A 44 -17.88 -31.36 1.69
C HIS A 44 -16.55 -31.45 0.94
N VAL A 45 -15.90 -32.63 0.94
CA VAL A 45 -14.65 -32.85 0.21
C VAL A 45 -14.94 -32.94 -1.28
N ARG A 46 -15.96 -33.71 -1.68
CA ARG A 46 -16.41 -33.79 -3.09
C ARG A 46 -16.82 -32.43 -3.65
N ALA A 47 -17.63 -31.68 -2.92
CA ALA A 47 -18.07 -30.35 -3.35
C ALA A 47 -16.90 -29.39 -3.59
N LEU A 48 -15.83 -29.46 -2.78
CA LEU A 48 -14.61 -28.68 -3.01
C LEU A 48 -13.84 -29.19 -4.24
N GLY A 49 -13.75 -30.50 -4.44
CA GLY A 49 -13.13 -31.10 -5.62
C GLY A 49 -13.83 -30.69 -6.92
N ASP A 50 -15.16 -30.77 -6.96
CA ASP A 50 -15.98 -30.35 -8.09
C ASP A 50 -15.77 -28.86 -8.39
N LEU A 51 -15.77 -28.01 -7.36
CA LEU A 51 -15.51 -26.57 -7.50
C LEU A 51 -14.11 -26.26 -8.05
N VAL A 52 -13.09 -27.00 -7.60
CA VAL A 52 -11.73 -26.89 -8.15
C VAL A 52 -11.71 -27.29 -9.62
N GLY A 53 -12.42 -28.36 -9.99
CA GLY A 53 -12.57 -28.79 -11.38
C GLY A 53 -13.24 -27.74 -12.27
N GLU A 54 -14.34 -27.13 -11.80
CA GLU A 54 -15.02 -26.04 -12.50
C GLU A 54 -14.12 -24.81 -12.69
N ILE A 55 -13.35 -24.44 -11.67
CA ILE A 55 -12.42 -23.32 -11.75
C ILE A 55 -11.30 -23.63 -12.75
N GLU A 56 -10.77 -24.87 -12.73
CA GLU A 56 -9.72 -25.29 -13.66
C GLU A 56 -10.21 -25.30 -15.11
N ALA A 57 -11.45 -25.74 -15.36
CA ALA A 57 -12.06 -25.67 -16.69
C ALA A 57 -12.16 -24.23 -17.21
N LYS A 58 -12.41 -23.24 -16.34
CA LYS A 58 -12.41 -21.82 -16.70
C LYS A 58 -11.00 -21.24 -16.88
N LEU A 59 -10.02 -21.72 -16.11
CA LEU A 59 -8.63 -21.27 -16.19
C LEU A 59 -7.91 -21.78 -17.44
N LYS A 60 -8.20 -23.02 -17.86
CA LYS A 60 -7.54 -23.69 -18.97
C LYS A 60 -7.46 -22.84 -20.26
N PRO A 61 -8.56 -22.31 -20.83
CA PRO A 61 -8.48 -21.52 -22.06
C PRO A 61 -7.69 -20.21 -21.88
N ILE A 62 -7.66 -19.64 -20.67
CA ILE A 62 -6.88 -18.42 -20.39
C ILE A 62 -5.39 -18.77 -20.33
N ARG A 63 -5.01 -19.88 -19.68
CA ARG A 63 -3.61 -20.35 -19.62
C ARG A 63 -3.06 -20.65 -21.02
N GLU A 64 -3.83 -21.36 -21.84
CA GLU A 64 -3.45 -21.68 -23.22
C GLU A 64 -3.14 -20.41 -24.02
N LYS A 65 -3.94 -19.34 -23.86
CA LYS A 65 -3.64 -18.03 -24.48
C LYS A 65 -2.37 -17.38 -23.92
N LEU A 66 -2.18 -17.40 -22.61
CA LEU A 66 -1.04 -16.77 -21.95
C LEU A 66 0.29 -17.46 -22.31
N GLU A 67 0.28 -18.77 -22.50
CA GLU A 67 1.45 -19.56 -22.90
C GLU A 67 1.94 -19.21 -24.31
N VAL A 68 1.02 -18.84 -25.23
CA VAL A 68 1.36 -18.50 -26.61
C VAL A 68 1.94 -17.09 -26.75
N VAL A 69 1.52 -16.13 -25.91
CA VAL A 69 1.83 -14.70 -26.12
C VAL A 69 3.11 -14.23 -25.40
N ASP A 70 3.78 -15.09 -24.63
CA ASP A 70 4.96 -14.75 -23.80
C ASP A 70 4.83 -13.36 -23.11
N LEU A 71 3.73 -13.18 -22.38
CA LEU A 71 3.38 -11.89 -21.79
C LEU A 71 4.31 -11.55 -20.62
N VAL A 72 4.92 -10.35 -20.64
CA VAL A 72 5.65 -9.84 -19.47
C VAL A 72 4.66 -9.36 -18.43
N ALA A 73 4.45 -10.17 -17.37
CA ALA A 73 3.53 -9.83 -16.30
C ALA A 73 4.19 -8.93 -15.24
N ILE A 74 3.59 -7.76 -15.00
CA ILE A 74 4.03 -6.80 -13.98
C ILE A 74 3.57 -7.27 -12.60
N VAL A 75 4.50 -7.40 -11.66
CA VAL A 75 4.20 -7.65 -10.25
C VAL A 75 4.79 -6.52 -9.39
N PRO A 76 3.97 -5.54 -8.97
CA PRO A 76 4.46 -4.41 -8.19
C PRO A 76 5.21 -4.87 -6.95
N ARG A 77 6.37 -4.27 -6.71
CA ARG A 77 7.27 -4.60 -5.59
C ARG A 77 7.73 -6.07 -5.56
N ARG A 78 7.85 -6.72 -6.73
CA ARG A 78 8.35 -8.11 -6.85
C ARG A 78 9.64 -8.32 -6.05
N LYS A 79 10.64 -7.43 -6.18
CA LYS A 79 11.91 -7.55 -5.45
C LYS A 79 11.72 -7.55 -3.92
N GLU A 80 10.83 -6.69 -3.39
CA GLU A 80 10.52 -6.65 -1.95
C GLU A 80 9.83 -7.94 -1.50
N ILE A 81 8.88 -8.44 -2.28
CA ILE A 81 8.17 -9.70 -1.99
C ILE A 81 9.14 -10.89 -2.01
N GLU A 82 10.04 -10.97 -2.99
CA GLU A 82 11.05 -12.03 -3.11
C GLU A 82 12.07 -11.98 -1.98
N GLY A 83 12.53 -10.78 -1.59
CA GLY A 83 13.41 -10.58 -0.45
C GLY A 83 12.77 -11.10 0.85
N ILE A 84 11.56 -10.64 1.16
CA ILE A 84 10.83 -11.11 2.35
C ILE A 84 10.54 -12.62 2.27
N THR A 85 10.22 -13.15 1.08
CA THR A 85 9.95 -14.58 0.90
C THR A 85 11.20 -15.42 1.18
N SER A 86 12.38 -14.96 0.72
CA SER A 86 13.65 -15.62 0.97
C SER A 86 14.01 -15.61 2.46
N GLU A 87 13.78 -14.49 3.14
CA GLU A 87 13.95 -14.38 4.59
C GLU A 87 12.97 -15.26 5.38
N ILE A 88 11.73 -15.43 4.92
CA ILE A 88 10.78 -16.36 5.56
C ILE A 88 11.24 -17.81 5.38
N ASN A 89 11.72 -18.15 4.17
CA ASN A 89 12.13 -19.51 3.82
C ASN A 89 13.46 -19.95 4.44
N SER A 90 14.26 -19.02 4.99
CA SER A 90 15.48 -19.37 5.73
C SER A 90 15.20 -19.89 7.13
N HIS A 91 13.97 -19.70 7.66
CA HIS A 91 13.54 -20.26 8.93
C HIS A 91 13.02 -21.69 8.78
N SER A 92 13.15 -22.47 9.84
CA SER A 92 12.61 -23.82 9.91
C SER A 92 11.08 -23.83 9.98
N LYS A 93 10.44 -24.92 9.53
CA LYS A 93 8.99 -25.07 9.61
C LYS A 93 8.45 -24.94 11.05
N ALA A 94 9.20 -25.45 12.03
CA ALA A 94 8.82 -25.37 13.44
C ALA A 94 8.77 -23.91 13.94
N GLU A 95 9.75 -23.10 13.55
CA GLU A 95 9.78 -21.67 13.90
C GLU A 95 8.65 -20.89 13.22
N LEU A 96 8.31 -21.25 11.97
CA LEU A 96 7.18 -20.65 11.25
C LEU A 96 5.85 -20.97 11.92
N ASP A 97 5.63 -22.22 12.31
CA ASP A 97 4.41 -22.67 12.99
C ASP A 97 4.26 -22.02 14.38
N GLU A 98 5.37 -21.89 15.11
CA GLU A 98 5.41 -21.20 16.39
C GLU A 98 5.09 -19.70 16.23
N ALA A 99 5.68 -19.04 15.24
CA ALA A 99 5.44 -17.63 14.94
C ALA A 99 3.97 -17.36 14.56
N ILE A 100 3.35 -18.25 13.77
CA ILE A 100 1.93 -18.18 13.43
C ILE A 100 1.06 -18.35 14.68
N THR A 101 1.40 -19.32 15.54
CA THR A 101 0.63 -19.63 16.75
C THR A 101 0.68 -18.47 17.74
N LYS A 102 1.87 -17.90 17.97
CA LYS A 102 2.09 -16.77 18.89
C LYS A 102 1.63 -15.43 18.30
N LYS A 103 1.47 -15.33 16.96
CA LYS A 103 1.17 -14.08 16.23
C LYS A 103 2.10 -12.93 16.60
N ALA A 104 3.35 -13.23 16.91
CA ALA A 104 4.33 -12.29 17.43
C ALA A 104 5.75 -12.69 16.97
N GLY A 105 6.69 -11.74 17.03
CA GLY A 105 8.08 -11.94 16.61
C GLY A 105 8.38 -11.46 15.19
N ASP A 106 9.68 -11.42 14.86
CA ASP A 106 10.20 -10.89 13.59
C ASP A 106 9.69 -11.69 12.38
N VAL A 107 9.73 -13.02 12.47
CA VAL A 107 9.25 -13.94 11.43
C VAL A 107 7.76 -13.69 11.12
N TYR A 108 6.91 -13.58 12.14
CA TYR A 108 5.50 -13.26 11.95
C TYR A 108 5.30 -11.85 11.35
N GLY A 109 6.13 -10.87 11.76
CA GLY A 109 6.15 -9.54 11.18
C GLY A 109 6.41 -9.55 9.67
N LYS A 110 7.43 -10.30 9.23
CA LYS A 110 7.76 -10.50 7.81
C LYS A 110 6.65 -11.20 7.04
N MET A 111 6.06 -12.26 7.61
CA MET A 111 4.90 -12.94 7.01
C MET A 111 3.72 -11.99 6.83
N LYS A 112 3.44 -11.14 7.82
CA LYS A 112 2.39 -10.12 7.75
C LYS A 112 2.71 -9.06 6.69
N GLN A 113 3.95 -8.60 6.57
CA GLN A 113 4.38 -7.65 5.54
C GLN A 113 4.20 -8.24 4.14
N ARG A 114 4.69 -9.46 3.89
CA ARG A 114 4.49 -10.18 2.62
C ARG A 114 3.00 -10.34 2.29
N ALA A 115 2.19 -10.69 3.28
CA ALA A 115 0.74 -10.83 3.10
C ALA A 115 0.07 -9.49 2.76
N ALA A 116 0.49 -8.38 3.40
CA ALA A 116 -0.02 -7.05 3.10
C ALA A 116 0.32 -6.61 1.66
N LEU A 117 1.56 -6.84 1.20
CA LEU A 117 1.97 -6.55 -0.17
C LEU A 117 1.19 -7.39 -1.20
N THR A 118 1.11 -8.70 -0.97
CA THR A 118 0.41 -9.63 -1.87
C THR A 118 -1.08 -9.30 -1.94
N ARG A 119 -1.70 -8.97 -0.80
CA ARG A 119 -3.10 -8.53 -0.76
C ARG A 119 -3.30 -7.19 -1.47
N GLY A 120 -2.41 -6.22 -1.25
CA GLY A 120 -2.44 -4.94 -1.95
C GLY A 120 -2.36 -5.11 -3.47
N ASN A 121 -1.51 -6.01 -3.96
CA ASN A 121 -1.43 -6.34 -5.39
C ASN A 121 -2.74 -6.97 -5.90
N PHE A 122 -3.35 -7.89 -5.14
CA PHE A 122 -4.63 -8.48 -5.50
C PHE A 122 -5.78 -7.47 -5.54
N ASP A 123 -5.84 -6.57 -4.57
CA ASP A 123 -6.88 -5.55 -4.49
C ASP A 123 -6.76 -4.56 -5.67
N ARG A 124 -5.54 -4.36 -6.19
CA ARG A 124 -5.21 -3.54 -7.38
C ARG A 124 -5.05 -4.34 -8.68
N ARG A 125 -5.53 -5.60 -8.73
CA ARG A 125 -5.38 -6.49 -9.89
C ARG A 125 -5.84 -5.89 -11.23
N GLU A 126 -6.84 -5.02 -11.22
CA GLU A 126 -7.34 -4.36 -12.43
C GLU A 126 -6.33 -3.33 -12.98
N ASP A 127 -5.73 -2.53 -12.11
CA ASP A 127 -4.68 -1.58 -12.49
C ASP A 127 -3.44 -2.33 -12.99
N ILE A 128 -3.08 -3.45 -12.33
CA ILE A 128 -1.97 -4.32 -12.76
C ILE A 128 -2.23 -4.92 -14.14
N ALA A 129 -3.44 -5.45 -14.38
CA ALA A 129 -3.81 -6.04 -15.67
C ALA A 129 -3.75 -5.00 -16.80
N ARG A 130 -4.32 -3.81 -16.57
CA ARG A 130 -4.29 -2.70 -17.55
C ARG A 130 -2.85 -2.26 -17.85
N LEU A 131 -2.04 -2.09 -16.82
CA LEU A 131 -0.65 -1.70 -16.99
C LEU A 131 0.15 -2.79 -17.72
N THR A 132 -0.12 -4.07 -17.43
CA THR A 132 0.50 -5.21 -18.11
C THR A 132 0.19 -5.18 -19.61
N VAL A 133 -1.07 -4.99 -20.00
CA VAL A 133 -1.45 -4.90 -21.43
C VAL A 133 -0.79 -3.69 -22.10
N LEU A 134 -0.79 -2.52 -21.45
CA LEU A 134 -0.14 -1.33 -21.99
C LEU A 134 1.37 -1.49 -22.13
N ALA A 135 2.04 -2.09 -21.14
CA ALA A 135 3.47 -2.35 -21.18
C ALA A 135 3.84 -3.30 -22.33
N ASN A 136 3.05 -4.34 -22.56
CA ASN A 136 3.30 -5.31 -23.66
C ASN A 136 2.94 -4.75 -25.05
N SER A 137 2.43 -3.51 -25.14
CA SER A 137 2.31 -2.80 -26.43
C SER A 137 3.58 -2.04 -26.83
N LEU A 138 4.59 -2.01 -25.95
CA LEU A 138 5.92 -1.47 -26.21
C LEU A 138 6.83 -2.56 -26.79
N PRO A 139 7.95 -2.18 -27.44
CA PRO A 139 9.04 -3.10 -27.73
C PRO A 139 9.47 -3.86 -26.46
N ARG A 140 9.88 -5.14 -26.61
CA ARG A 140 10.18 -6.02 -25.47
C ARG A 140 11.17 -5.43 -24.48
N SER A 141 12.22 -4.76 -24.97
CA SER A 141 13.22 -4.09 -24.13
C SER A 141 12.63 -3.00 -23.24
N ASP A 142 11.74 -2.17 -23.80
CA ASP A 142 11.06 -1.07 -23.11
C ASP A 142 9.99 -1.59 -22.15
N CYS A 143 9.28 -2.66 -22.55
CA CYS A 143 8.35 -3.39 -21.69
C CYS A 143 9.05 -3.90 -20.43
N GLU A 144 10.17 -4.60 -20.58
CA GLU A 144 10.95 -5.14 -19.46
C GLU A 144 11.58 -4.03 -18.60
N ALA A 145 11.99 -2.92 -19.21
CA ALA A 145 12.48 -1.75 -18.48
C ALA A 145 11.37 -1.10 -17.64
N LEU A 146 10.17 -0.93 -18.19
CA LEU A 146 9.00 -0.44 -17.47
C LEU A 146 8.59 -1.40 -16.34
N CYS A 147 8.62 -2.71 -16.59
CA CYS A 147 8.39 -3.71 -15.55
C CYS A 147 9.41 -3.52 -14.43
N ARG A 148 10.71 -3.46 -14.73
CA ARG A 148 11.75 -3.23 -13.70
C ARG A 148 11.50 -1.96 -12.87
N MET A 149 11.08 -0.86 -13.50
CA MET A 149 10.72 0.39 -12.79
C MET A 149 9.56 0.22 -11.81
N VAL A 150 8.56 -0.59 -12.15
CA VAL A 150 7.35 -0.79 -11.31
C VAL A 150 7.57 -1.89 -10.27
N GLU A 151 8.33 -2.92 -10.62
CA GLU A 151 8.62 -4.08 -9.78
C GLU A 151 9.70 -3.81 -8.73
N SER A 152 10.54 -2.81 -8.96
CA SER A 152 11.64 -2.46 -8.07
C SER A 152 11.68 -0.96 -7.77
N SER A 153 12.57 -0.56 -6.85
CA SER A 153 12.90 0.84 -6.61
C SER A 153 13.88 1.42 -7.63
N GLU A 154 14.29 0.62 -8.62
CA GLU A 154 15.33 0.93 -9.60
C GLU A 154 14.74 0.95 -11.01
N GLY A 155 15.40 1.63 -11.94
CA GLY A 155 15.07 1.54 -13.36
C GLY A 155 15.53 2.75 -14.17
N GLU A 156 15.85 2.50 -15.43
CA GLU A 156 16.26 3.52 -16.40
C GLU A 156 15.03 4.16 -17.05
N ALA A 157 15.24 5.29 -17.74
CA ALA A 157 14.19 5.93 -18.51
C ALA A 157 13.73 5.01 -19.65
N VAL A 158 12.41 4.89 -19.83
CA VAL A 158 11.79 4.01 -20.83
C VAL A 158 11.29 4.84 -22.00
N ASP A 159 11.59 4.44 -23.23
CA ASP A 159 10.99 5.09 -24.40
C ASP A 159 9.56 4.59 -24.61
N VAL A 160 8.62 5.52 -24.64
CA VAL A 160 7.19 5.30 -24.92
C VAL A 160 6.74 6.13 -26.13
N GLY A 161 7.68 6.53 -26.98
CA GLY A 161 7.45 7.29 -28.21
C GLY A 161 6.44 6.64 -29.16
N THR A 162 6.36 5.32 -29.17
CA THR A 162 5.42 4.53 -29.98
C THR A 162 3.96 4.67 -29.53
N LEU A 163 3.72 5.11 -28.29
CA LEU A 163 2.38 5.26 -27.73
C LEU A 163 1.83 6.68 -27.93
N SER A 164 0.51 6.79 -28.09
CA SER A 164 -0.21 8.06 -28.05
C SER A 164 -0.07 8.76 -26.68
N GLU A 165 -0.17 10.08 -26.63
CA GLU A 165 -0.10 10.88 -25.40
C GLU A 165 -1.07 10.38 -24.30
N GLY A 166 -2.30 10.02 -24.68
CA GLY A 166 -3.29 9.48 -23.75
C GLY A 166 -2.83 8.20 -23.05
N LYS A 167 -2.25 7.25 -23.80
CA LYS A 167 -1.68 6.01 -23.27
C LYS A 167 -0.45 6.26 -22.38
N ARG A 168 0.40 7.24 -22.73
CA ARG A 168 1.57 7.61 -21.90
C ARG A 168 1.12 8.14 -20.54
N LYS A 169 0.10 9.01 -20.52
CA LYS A 169 -0.51 9.52 -19.27
C LYS A 169 -1.17 8.40 -18.47
N GLU A 170 -1.84 7.47 -19.15
CA GLU A 170 -2.46 6.31 -18.50
C GLU A 170 -1.41 5.42 -17.81
N ILE A 171 -0.29 5.13 -18.46
CA ILE A 171 0.82 4.36 -17.85
C ILE A 171 1.34 5.08 -16.59
N SER A 172 1.61 6.38 -16.67
CA SER A 172 2.06 7.18 -15.52
C SER A 172 1.07 7.13 -14.35
N LEU A 173 -0.23 7.27 -14.64
CA LEU A 173 -1.29 7.25 -13.63
C LEU A 173 -1.48 5.86 -13.00
N LEU A 174 -1.45 4.80 -13.80
CA LEU A 174 -1.52 3.42 -13.32
C LEU A 174 -0.31 3.08 -12.45
N ALA A 175 0.90 3.42 -12.91
CA ALA A 175 2.12 3.23 -12.13
C ALA A 175 2.04 3.97 -10.79
N ALA A 176 1.54 5.21 -10.78
CA ALA A 176 1.38 6.01 -9.55
C ALA A 176 0.41 5.34 -8.57
N ARG A 177 -0.71 4.79 -9.06
CA ARG A 177 -1.65 4.00 -8.23
C ARG A 177 -1.01 2.75 -7.65
N LEU A 178 -0.08 2.13 -8.36
CA LEU A 178 0.70 0.98 -7.89
C LEU A 178 1.87 1.37 -6.97
N GLY A 179 2.07 2.67 -6.73
CA GLY A 179 3.11 3.20 -5.84
C GLY A 179 4.43 3.53 -6.53
N CYS A 180 4.46 3.61 -7.86
CA CYS A 180 5.62 4.03 -8.64
C CYS A 180 5.29 5.32 -9.42
N ARG A 181 5.85 6.46 -9.01
CA ARG A 181 5.59 7.73 -9.71
C ARG A 181 6.49 7.86 -10.92
N LEU A 182 5.87 8.00 -12.09
CA LEU A 182 6.57 8.21 -13.36
C LEU A 182 6.16 9.57 -13.92
N ASN A 183 7.12 10.35 -14.39
CA ASN A 183 6.87 11.56 -15.17
C ASN A 183 7.03 11.28 -16.66
N VAL A 184 6.25 11.98 -17.48
CA VAL A 184 6.36 11.94 -18.94
C VAL A 184 7.25 13.10 -19.37
N ASP A 185 8.47 12.80 -19.80
CA ASP A 185 9.41 13.76 -20.39
C ASP A 185 9.48 13.53 -21.91
N GLY A 186 8.62 14.25 -22.64
CA GLY A 186 8.46 14.09 -24.08
C GLY A 186 8.00 12.67 -24.48
N THR A 187 8.92 11.88 -25.02
CA THR A 187 8.67 10.48 -25.39
C THR A 187 9.11 9.48 -24.33
N ARG A 188 9.72 9.93 -23.23
CA ARG A 188 10.28 9.04 -22.20
C ARG A 188 9.47 9.05 -20.92
N LEU A 189 9.38 7.90 -20.28
CA LEU A 189 8.95 7.78 -18.89
C LEU A 189 10.17 7.74 -17.99
N VAL A 190 10.22 8.65 -17.04
CA VAL A 190 11.31 8.74 -16.05
C VAL A 190 10.72 8.56 -14.67
N ARG A 191 11.38 7.77 -13.82
CA ARG A 191 10.96 7.63 -12.44
C ARG A 191 11.20 8.96 -11.73
N VAL A 192 10.17 9.44 -11.05
CA VAL A 192 10.33 10.54 -10.09
C VAL A 192 10.53 9.87 -8.75
N GLU A 193 11.76 9.88 -8.25
CA GLU A 193 11.95 9.71 -6.82
C GLU A 193 11.14 10.81 -6.14
N LEU A 194 10.31 10.45 -5.17
CA LEU A 194 9.89 11.43 -4.18
C LEU A 194 11.20 12.08 -3.73
N GLN A 195 11.39 13.37 -3.97
CA GLN A 195 12.42 14.11 -3.24
C GLN A 195 12.18 13.77 -1.77
N LYS A 196 13.01 12.92 -1.20
CA LYS A 196 13.21 12.84 0.24
C LYS A 196 13.93 14.13 0.60
N GLU A 197 13.23 15.24 0.50
CA GLU A 197 13.66 16.60 0.87
C GLU A 197 12.52 17.57 0.53
N GLY A 198 11.31 17.26 1.00
CA GLY A 198 10.57 18.34 1.62
C GLY A 198 11.29 18.61 2.94
N ALA A 199 11.70 19.85 3.20
CA ALA A 199 12.18 20.25 4.53
C ALA A 199 11.14 19.92 5.62
N GLU A 200 9.90 19.62 5.22
CA GLU A 200 8.75 19.38 6.06
C GLU A 200 8.01 18.07 5.69
N THR A 201 7.46 17.41 6.70
CA THR A 201 6.62 16.21 6.61
C THR A 201 5.20 16.53 7.07
N GLU A 202 4.19 16.09 6.32
CA GLU A 202 2.78 16.23 6.71
C GLU A 202 2.43 15.32 7.91
N ARG A 203 1.74 15.88 8.90
CA ARG A 203 1.24 15.20 10.09
C ARG A 203 -0.22 15.56 10.33
N THR A 204 -1.06 14.56 10.56
CA THR A 204 -2.49 14.77 10.84
C THR A 204 -2.72 14.92 12.35
N ILE A 205 -3.32 16.05 12.75
CA ILE A 205 -3.77 16.33 14.12
C ILE A 205 -5.27 16.03 14.22
N VAL A 206 -5.64 15.19 15.19
CA VAL A 206 -7.03 14.81 15.44
C VAL A 206 -7.87 16.06 15.74
N GLY A 207 -8.90 16.31 14.93
CA GLY A 207 -9.84 17.42 15.10
C GLY A 207 -9.40 18.78 14.53
N ARG A 208 -8.19 18.90 13.95
CA ARG A 208 -7.70 20.15 13.33
C ARG A 208 -7.17 20.04 11.91
N GLY A 209 -6.98 18.84 11.37
CA GLY A 209 -6.53 18.63 9.98
C GLY A 209 -5.04 18.28 9.90
N SER A 210 -4.39 18.58 8.78
CA SER A 210 -2.97 18.29 8.55
C SER A 210 -2.08 19.52 8.78
N VAL A 211 -0.91 19.31 9.36
CA VAL A 211 0.15 20.31 9.56
C VAL A 211 1.44 19.82 8.91
N TRP A 212 2.17 20.72 8.25
CA TRP A 212 3.49 20.46 7.72
C TRP A 212 4.53 20.78 8.79
N VAL A 213 5.37 19.81 9.14
CA VAL A 213 6.34 19.92 10.23
C VAL A 213 7.74 19.71 9.69
N ALA A 214 8.63 20.68 9.92
CA ALA A 214 10.03 20.55 9.53
C ALA A 214 10.67 19.25 10.06
N ASN A 215 11.40 18.52 9.20
CA ASN A 215 11.96 17.20 9.52
C ASN A 215 12.88 17.24 10.75
N GLU A 216 13.60 18.34 10.96
CA GLU A 216 14.45 18.56 12.14
C GLU A 216 13.66 18.56 13.45
N LYS A 217 12.39 18.99 13.41
CA LYS A 217 11.49 19.07 14.57
C LYS A 217 10.43 17.97 14.60
N LEU A 218 10.48 17.05 13.64
CA LEU A 218 9.50 15.97 13.50
C LEU A 218 9.48 15.04 14.73
N ALA A 219 10.66 14.73 15.28
CA ALA A 219 10.79 13.92 16.48
C ALA A 219 10.18 14.60 17.71
N GLU A 220 10.40 15.92 17.85
CA GLU A 220 9.83 16.74 18.92
C GLU A 220 8.30 16.80 18.82
N PHE A 221 7.77 16.98 17.61
CA PHE A 221 6.34 16.97 17.35
C PHE A 221 5.70 15.61 17.67
N ASP A 222 6.29 14.51 17.19
CA ASP A 222 5.77 13.16 17.42
C ASP A 222 5.83 12.78 18.92
N GLU A 223 6.84 13.26 19.66
CA GLU A 223 6.89 13.10 21.12
C GLU A 223 5.82 13.94 21.84
N ASN A 224 5.58 15.17 21.38
CA ASN A 224 4.55 16.03 21.95
C ASN A 224 3.13 15.45 21.74
N GLU A 225 2.83 14.92 20.56
CA GLU A 225 1.54 14.25 20.30
C GLU A 225 1.34 13.01 21.19
N LYS A 226 2.41 12.24 21.44
CA LYS A 226 2.36 11.13 22.40
C LYS A 226 2.08 11.62 23.83
N LYS A 227 2.68 12.74 24.26
CA LYS A 227 2.42 13.36 25.57
C LYS A 227 0.97 13.82 25.69
N ILE A 228 0.44 14.51 24.67
CA ILE A 228 -0.97 14.94 24.62
C ILE A 228 -1.90 13.73 24.72
N GLY A 229 -1.64 12.65 23.96
CA GLY A 229 -2.45 11.43 24.02
C GLY A 229 -2.36 10.68 25.35
N LEU A 230 -1.21 10.73 26.04
CA LEU A 230 -1.04 10.14 27.37
C LEU A 230 -1.78 10.96 28.44
N PHE A 231 -1.50 12.27 28.50
CA PHE A 231 -2.12 13.18 29.45
C PHE A 231 -3.63 13.27 29.25
N GLY A 232 -4.11 13.29 28.00
CA GLY A 232 -5.54 13.28 27.69
C GLY A 232 -6.26 12.05 28.24
N ARG A 233 -5.66 10.86 28.13
CA ARG A 233 -6.21 9.62 28.71
C ARG A 233 -6.21 9.67 30.24
N GLN A 234 -5.10 10.06 30.86
CA GLN A 234 -5.00 10.19 32.31
C GLN A 234 -5.99 11.24 32.86
N MET A 235 -6.20 12.34 32.13
CA MET A 235 -7.18 13.38 32.46
C MET A 235 -8.61 12.86 32.38
N GLN A 236 -8.95 12.05 31.37
CA GLN A 236 -10.28 11.44 31.25
C GLN A 236 -10.53 10.45 32.40
N GLU A 237 -9.56 9.60 32.72
CA GLU A 237 -9.64 8.65 33.84
C GLU A 237 -9.82 9.37 35.18
N ARG A 238 -9.02 10.41 35.44
CA ARG A 238 -9.10 11.19 36.68
C ARG A 238 -10.39 12.02 36.76
N THR A 239 -10.87 12.57 35.65
CA THR A 239 -12.17 13.26 35.59
C THR A 239 -13.33 12.29 35.86
N ALA A 240 -13.30 11.08 35.31
CA ALA A 240 -14.30 10.04 35.59
C ALA A 240 -14.29 9.63 37.07
N GLN A 241 -13.09 9.48 37.67
CA GLN A 241 -12.97 9.26 39.12
C GLN A 241 -13.55 10.43 39.92
N ARG A 242 -13.30 11.67 39.51
CA ARG A 242 -13.82 12.88 40.17
C ARG A 242 -15.36 13.00 40.12
N GLN A 243 -16.00 12.43 39.09
CA GLN A 243 -17.47 12.36 39.02
C GLN A 243 -18.08 11.40 40.06
N VAL A 244 -17.29 10.43 40.55
CA VAL A 244 -17.72 9.42 41.52
C VAL A 244 -17.26 9.78 42.95
N ARG A 245 -16.15 10.51 43.11
CA ARG A 245 -15.60 10.92 44.41
C ARG A 245 -14.95 12.31 44.37
N THR A 246 -15.02 13.06 45.46
CA THR A 246 -14.29 14.34 45.59
C THR A 246 -12.80 14.07 45.81
N PHE A 247 -11.93 14.76 45.07
CA PHE A 247 -10.49 14.72 45.31
C PHE A 247 -10.13 15.72 46.41
N GLU A 248 -9.29 15.31 47.35
CA GLU A 248 -8.79 16.16 48.44
C GLU A 248 -7.25 16.11 48.51
N GLY A 249 -6.64 17.20 48.97
CA GLY A 249 -5.21 17.25 49.27
C GLY A 249 -4.29 16.93 48.09
N GLU A 250 -3.55 15.82 48.19
CA GLU A 250 -2.53 15.41 47.22
C GLU A 250 -3.12 14.97 45.88
N GLU A 251 -4.32 14.38 45.88
CA GLU A 251 -4.98 13.95 44.64
C GLU A 251 -5.39 15.14 43.77
N GLN A 252 -5.84 16.23 44.42
CA GLN A 252 -6.18 17.47 43.73
C GLN A 252 -4.93 18.14 43.15
N LYS A 253 -3.84 18.21 43.91
CA LYS A 253 -2.56 18.75 43.42
C LYS A 253 -2.00 17.95 42.23
N ALA A 254 -2.07 16.63 42.28
CA ALA A 254 -1.63 15.77 41.17
C ALA A 254 -2.49 15.97 39.91
N PHE A 255 -3.79 16.20 40.10
CA PHE A 255 -4.70 16.51 38.99
C PHE A 255 -4.44 17.89 38.39
N ASP A 256 -4.24 18.91 39.22
CA ASP A 256 -3.93 20.27 38.76
C ASP A 256 -2.58 20.33 38.02
N GLU A 257 -1.58 19.57 38.49
CA GLU A 257 -0.29 19.43 37.81
C GLU A 257 -0.44 18.72 36.45
N LEU A 258 -1.26 17.66 36.38
CA LEU A 258 -1.55 16.98 35.12
C LEU A 258 -2.27 17.90 34.13
N GLN A 259 -3.21 18.73 34.61
CA GLN A 259 -3.86 19.76 33.78
C GLN A 259 -2.85 20.76 33.24
N ARG A 260 -1.92 21.21 34.08
CA ARG A 260 -0.87 22.16 33.68
C ARG A 260 0.03 21.56 32.61
N GLN A 261 0.49 20.32 32.80
CA GLN A 261 1.33 19.62 31.83
C GLN A 261 0.60 19.40 30.49
N TYR A 262 -0.70 19.11 30.54
CA TYR A 262 -1.53 19.00 29.34
C TYR A 262 -1.64 20.33 28.59
N ILE A 263 -1.88 21.44 29.29
CA ILE A 263 -1.94 22.79 28.69
C ILE A 263 -0.60 23.15 28.05
N VAL A 264 0.51 22.91 28.73
CA VAL A 264 1.86 23.17 28.17
C VAL A 264 2.09 22.38 26.88
N ALA A 265 1.70 21.10 26.84
CA ALA A 265 1.83 20.29 25.63
C ALA A 265 0.94 20.79 24.47
N LEU A 266 -0.26 21.31 24.78
CA LEU A 266 -1.13 21.95 23.81
C LEU A 266 -0.53 23.26 23.27
N ASP A 267 0.09 24.07 24.12
CA ASP A 267 0.76 25.31 23.72
C ASP A 267 1.96 25.03 22.82
N THR A 268 2.77 24.01 23.14
CA THR A 268 3.86 23.53 22.28
C THR A 268 3.33 23.10 20.90
N ARG A 269 2.18 22.41 20.86
CA ARG A 269 1.52 22.06 19.58
C ARG A 269 1.03 23.32 18.85
N GLY A 270 0.52 24.31 19.57
CA GLY A 270 0.12 25.60 19.01
C GLY A 270 1.27 26.31 18.30
N ALA A 271 2.46 26.31 18.90
CA ALA A 271 3.66 26.90 18.30
C ALA A 271 4.06 26.24 16.97
N PHE A 272 3.89 24.91 16.85
CA PHE A 272 4.10 24.21 15.57
C PHE A 272 3.10 24.65 14.49
N ILE A 273 1.83 24.82 14.87
CA ILE A 273 0.77 25.25 13.95
C ILE A 273 1.01 26.69 13.47
N GLU A 274 1.33 27.61 14.39
CA GLU A 274 1.58 29.02 14.06
C GLU A 274 2.85 29.22 13.24
N SER A 275 3.86 28.36 13.42
CA SER A 275 5.09 28.39 12.62
C SER A 275 4.91 27.92 11.17
N GLY A 276 3.84 27.19 10.86
CA GLY A 276 3.52 26.68 9.52
C GLY A 276 2.47 27.51 8.76
N GLU A 277 1.80 28.48 9.39
CA GLU A 277 0.88 29.40 8.70
C GLU A 277 1.66 30.55 8.04
N GLU A 278 2.14 30.33 6.82
CA GLU A 278 2.47 31.45 5.93
C GLU A 278 1.17 32.22 5.65
N ARG A 279 0.97 33.36 6.32
CA ARG A 279 -0.17 34.26 6.08
C ARG A 279 -0.05 34.83 4.67
N VAL A 280 -0.60 34.13 3.68
CA VAL A 280 -0.79 34.69 2.34
C VAL A 280 -1.91 35.73 2.44
N VAL A 281 -1.54 37.00 2.63
CA VAL A 281 -2.43 38.14 2.42
C VAL A 281 -2.64 38.26 0.91
N MET A 282 -3.64 37.56 0.37
CA MET A 282 -4.06 37.77 -1.02
C MET A 282 -4.85 39.07 -1.12
N ALA A 283 -4.37 40.01 -1.92
CA ALA A 283 -5.13 41.19 -2.31
C ALA A 283 -6.44 40.75 -3.00
N ARG A 284 -7.57 41.40 -2.67
CA ARG A 284 -8.84 41.17 -3.37
C ARG A 284 -8.63 41.46 -4.85
N ARG A 285 -9.00 40.52 -5.73
CA ARG A 285 -9.04 40.73 -7.19
C ARG A 285 -9.85 42.00 -7.48
N GLY A 286 -9.17 43.06 -7.93
CA GLY A 286 -9.77 44.37 -8.22
C GLY A 286 -8.75 45.46 -8.50
N ASP A 287 -7.57 45.41 -7.88
CA ASP A 287 -6.53 46.40 -8.15
C ASP A 287 -5.68 45.95 -9.34
N GLY A 288 -5.98 46.55 -10.49
CA GLY A 288 -5.39 46.23 -11.78
C GLY A 288 -3.87 46.34 -11.79
N ILE A 289 -3.23 45.33 -12.38
CA ILE A 289 -1.82 45.38 -12.78
C ILE A 289 -1.72 46.42 -13.90
N PRO A 290 -0.97 47.53 -13.75
CA PRO A 290 -0.72 48.44 -14.85
C PRO A 290 0.10 47.71 -15.90
N ARG A 291 -0.42 47.63 -17.13
CA ARG A 291 0.36 47.22 -18.29
C ARG A 291 1.57 48.16 -18.41
N LEU A 292 2.76 47.61 -18.30
CA LEU A 292 3.97 48.28 -18.77
C LEU A 292 4.36 47.69 -20.12
N LEU A 293 4.34 48.59 -21.10
CA LEU A 293 5.06 48.52 -22.37
C LEU A 293 6.56 48.32 -22.13
#